data_AF-A0AAV0J7Q8-F1
#
_entry.id   AF-A0AAV0J7Q8-F1
#
_cell.length_a   1.000
_cell.length_b   1.000
_cell.length_c   1.000
_cell.angle_alpha   90.00
_cell.angle_beta   90.00
_cell.angle_gamma   90.00
#
_symmetry.space_group_name_H-M   'P 1'
#
loop_
_entity.id
_entity.type
_entity.pdbx_description
1 polymer ?
#
loop_
_entity_poly.entity_id
_entity_poly.type
_entity_poly.pdbx_seq_one_letter_code
_entity_poly.pdbx_strand_id
1 'polypeptide(L)'
;MDNGIVRITFLRPAGDVTEIQYNGVENVLETHNGECNRALRGTKFSIVGKDKNQIEISFSRKWHHSAWNSTVPLNVDKRYILRRGSAGFYTYTILERPEGWPDFEMDQVRIVLKPDSEMFHFMAISDKIQRVMPTAEDRKLGRQLAYSEAVLLTHPGNPALKGEVDDKYEYSIENRDDKVHGWMSKKLGVGIWVISPSDEYVAGGPLKQDLTSHVGPILLSMFTSTHYTGKDLNTRYRDGKPWRKVYGPVFVYLNSVSGRPRRSYRKLWRDAKSHMKKEVRKWPYGFLQSEHFPCADQRGSVAGQLLVGDKYVNQTLMTANNAYVGLAAPGKAGSWQTDAKGYQFWTRANEEGSETDLGAIVYHPPRNGPTLWEIGVPDRTASEFFIPDPKPFLTNKLYTHILSDKFRQYGLWDRYTELYPHHDLVYRIGNSKCHQDWFFAHVPR
;
A
#
# COMPACT_ATOMS: atom_id res chain seq x y z
N MET A 1 -14.51 22.81 -0.42
CA MET A 1 -13.71 23.31 -1.57
C MET A 1 -14.43 22.93 -2.85
N ASP A 2 -14.36 23.72 -3.91
CA ASP A 2 -15.04 23.48 -5.19
C ASP A 2 -14.18 24.01 -6.35
N ASN A 3 -14.08 23.26 -7.44
CA ASN A 3 -13.37 23.66 -8.67
C ASN A 3 -14.23 23.56 -9.95
N GLY A 4 -15.54 23.34 -9.81
CA GLY A 4 -16.48 23.11 -10.91
C GLY A 4 -16.52 21.67 -11.46
N ILE A 5 -15.68 20.76 -10.95
CA ILE A 5 -15.63 19.34 -11.34
C ILE A 5 -15.87 18.44 -10.12
N VAL A 6 -15.19 18.73 -9.02
CA VAL A 6 -15.33 18.06 -7.72
C VAL A 6 -15.58 19.12 -6.64
N ARG A 7 -16.56 18.87 -5.78
CA ARG A 7 -16.75 19.62 -4.53
C ARG A 7 -16.51 18.68 -3.35
N ILE A 8 -15.85 19.19 -2.32
CA ILE A 8 -15.41 18.43 -1.14
C ILE A 8 -15.82 19.18 0.12
N THR A 9 -16.57 18.53 1.00
CA THR A 9 -16.99 19.10 2.29
C THR A 9 -16.15 18.51 3.41
N PHE A 10 -15.83 19.35 4.40
CA PHE A 10 -14.94 19.03 5.50
C PHE A 10 -15.56 19.43 6.83
N LEU A 11 -15.42 18.57 7.84
CA LEU A 11 -15.72 18.94 9.21
C LEU A 11 -14.67 19.93 9.73
N ARG A 12 -15.08 21.16 10.05
CA ARG A 12 -14.20 22.22 10.56
C ARG A 12 -14.31 22.32 12.09
N PRO A 13 -13.21 22.32 12.86
CA PRO A 13 -11.80 22.32 12.45
C PRO A 13 -11.14 20.93 12.36
N ALA A 14 -11.89 19.84 12.49
CA ALA A 14 -11.34 18.49 12.60
C ALA A 14 -10.57 17.99 11.37
N GLY A 15 -10.93 18.48 10.16
CA GLY A 15 -10.30 18.12 8.89
C GLY A 15 -10.66 16.73 8.38
N ASP A 16 -11.82 16.24 8.75
CA ASP A 16 -12.38 14.98 8.27
C ASP A 16 -13.18 15.27 6.99
N VAL A 17 -12.97 14.49 5.92
CA VAL A 17 -13.74 14.62 4.67
C VAL A 17 -15.10 13.97 4.89
N THR A 18 -16.17 14.74 4.80
CA THR A 18 -17.54 14.27 5.04
C THR A 18 -18.32 14.01 3.75
N GLU A 19 -17.91 14.66 2.65
CA GLU A 19 -18.64 14.61 1.39
C GLU A 19 -17.68 14.79 0.21
N ILE A 20 -17.89 14.03 -0.86
CA ILE A 20 -17.29 14.28 -2.18
C ILE A 20 -18.41 14.25 -3.23
N GLN A 21 -18.73 15.43 -3.77
CA GLN A 21 -19.65 15.61 -4.90
C GLN A 21 -18.87 15.48 -6.22
N TYR A 22 -19.36 14.64 -7.13
CA TYR A 22 -18.76 14.45 -8.45
C TYR A 22 -19.77 13.92 -9.48
N ASN A 23 -19.75 14.45 -10.71
CA ASN A 23 -20.51 13.92 -11.85
C ASN A 23 -22.02 13.70 -11.55
N GLY A 24 -22.65 14.65 -10.86
CA GLY A 24 -24.06 14.58 -10.47
C GLY A 24 -24.39 13.66 -9.28
N VAL A 25 -23.38 13.04 -8.66
CA VAL A 25 -23.54 12.29 -7.40
C VAL A 25 -23.33 13.25 -6.24
N GLU A 26 -24.30 13.31 -5.32
CA GLU A 26 -24.28 14.20 -4.15
C GLU A 26 -23.21 13.80 -3.13
N ASN A 27 -23.07 12.52 -2.81
CA ASN A 27 -21.93 12.04 -2.04
C ASN A 27 -21.48 10.69 -2.55
N VAL A 28 -20.19 10.54 -2.89
CA VAL A 28 -19.60 9.23 -3.18
C VAL A 28 -19.09 8.52 -1.91
N LEU A 29 -19.13 9.18 -0.75
CA LEU A 29 -18.72 8.63 0.54
C LEU A 29 -19.93 8.19 1.39
N GLU A 30 -19.69 7.15 2.18
CA GLU A 30 -20.62 6.58 3.14
C GLU A 30 -21.01 7.59 4.24
N THR A 31 -22.30 7.67 4.56
CA THR A 31 -22.85 8.64 5.51
C THR A 31 -23.25 8.02 6.85
N HIS A 32 -23.48 6.71 6.91
CA HIS A 32 -24.02 6.02 8.09
C HIS A 32 -22.94 5.45 9.04
N ASN A 33 -21.67 5.80 8.83
CA ASN A 33 -20.56 5.30 9.63
C ASN A 33 -20.19 6.24 10.78
N GLY A 34 -20.05 5.69 11.99
CA GLY A 34 -19.45 6.39 13.13
C GLY A 34 -18.02 6.87 12.87
N GLU A 35 -17.61 7.95 13.56
CA GLU A 35 -16.34 8.63 13.35
C GLU A 35 -15.13 7.67 13.37
N CYS A 36 -14.37 7.64 12.27
CA CYS A 36 -13.21 6.75 12.15
C CYS A 36 -11.98 7.34 12.86
N ASN A 37 -11.53 6.69 13.94
CA ASN A 37 -10.31 6.95 14.73
C ASN A 37 -9.79 8.41 14.83
N ARG A 38 -10.16 9.07 15.94
CA ARG A 38 -9.96 10.50 16.25
C ARG A 38 -8.51 10.99 16.44
N ALA A 39 -7.48 10.16 16.30
CA ALA A 39 -6.12 10.48 16.74
C ALA A 39 -5.48 11.70 16.05
N LEU A 40 -5.77 11.90 14.76
CA LEU A 40 -5.20 12.96 13.91
C LEU A 40 -6.19 14.10 13.61
N ARG A 41 -7.18 14.35 14.48
CA ARG A 41 -8.11 15.49 14.31
C ARG A 41 -7.40 16.83 14.51
N GLY A 42 -7.73 17.79 13.65
CA GLY A 42 -7.34 19.18 13.78
C GLY A 42 -8.17 19.94 14.83
N THR A 43 -7.59 21.00 15.40
CA THR A 43 -8.28 21.96 16.28
C THR A 43 -8.28 23.37 15.70
N LYS A 44 -7.48 23.64 14.66
CA LYS A 44 -7.40 24.89 13.91
C LYS A 44 -7.56 24.63 12.41
N PHE A 45 -8.34 25.46 11.74
CA PHE A 45 -8.44 25.50 10.28
C PHE A 45 -7.75 26.77 9.75
N SER A 46 -7.08 26.65 8.60
CA SER A 46 -6.56 27.80 7.85
C SER A 46 -6.54 27.52 6.34
N ILE A 47 -6.59 28.59 5.54
CA ILE A 47 -6.23 28.54 4.12
C ILE A 47 -4.75 28.89 4.05
N VAL A 48 -3.92 27.98 3.55
CA VAL A 48 -2.45 28.15 3.50
C VAL A 48 -2.03 28.89 2.23
N GLY A 49 -2.68 28.57 1.11
CA GLY A 49 -2.49 29.27 -0.15
C GLY A 49 -3.76 29.25 -1.00
N LYS A 50 -3.97 30.31 -1.78
CA LYS A 50 -5.09 30.41 -2.71
C LYS A 50 -4.70 31.33 -3.86
N ASP A 51 -4.79 30.83 -5.08
CA ASP A 51 -4.57 31.58 -6.30
C ASP A 51 -5.65 31.23 -7.35
N LYS A 52 -5.47 31.67 -8.60
CA LYS A 52 -6.42 31.41 -9.70
C LYS A 52 -6.46 29.93 -10.14
N ASN A 53 -5.42 29.16 -9.85
CA ASN A 53 -5.21 27.77 -10.25
C ASN A 53 -5.50 26.77 -9.13
N GLN A 54 -5.36 27.14 -7.85
CA GLN A 54 -5.56 26.22 -6.72
C GLN A 54 -5.96 26.87 -5.39
N ILE A 55 -6.41 26.03 -4.47
CA ILE A 55 -6.52 26.34 -3.04
C ILE A 55 -5.89 25.19 -2.23
N GLU A 56 -5.08 25.56 -1.22
CA GLU A 56 -4.53 24.67 -0.21
C GLU A 56 -5.08 25.05 1.17
N ILE A 57 -5.62 24.07 1.90
CA ILE A 57 -6.15 24.24 3.26
C ILE A 57 -5.43 23.32 4.24
N SER A 58 -5.30 23.79 5.49
CA SER A 58 -4.71 23.10 6.63
C SER A 58 -5.76 22.90 7.72
N PHE A 59 -5.77 21.69 8.29
CA PHE A 59 -6.43 21.35 9.54
C PHE A 59 -5.36 20.85 10.51
N SER A 60 -4.94 21.72 11.42
CA SER A 60 -3.80 21.49 12.30
C SER A 60 -4.21 21.39 13.77
N ARG A 61 -3.41 20.65 14.55
CA ARG A 61 -3.48 20.55 16.01
C ARG A 61 -2.06 20.62 16.54
N LYS A 62 -1.79 21.59 17.42
CA LYS A 62 -0.65 21.49 18.34
C LYS A 62 -1.10 20.67 19.57
N TRP A 63 -0.23 19.81 20.08
CA TRP A 63 -0.51 19.01 21.27
C TRP A 63 0.05 19.70 22.53
N HIS A 64 -0.56 19.43 23.67
CA HIS A 64 -0.23 20.01 24.97
C HIS A 64 -0.26 18.92 26.04
N HIS A 65 0.56 19.05 27.10
CA HIS A 65 0.67 18.03 28.15
C HIS A 65 -0.65 17.67 28.86
N SER A 66 -1.62 18.59 28.91
CA SER A 66 -2.98 18.33 29.41
C SER A 66 -3.78 17.32 28.57
N ALA A 67 -3.35 17.01 27.35
CA ALA A 67 -3.99 16.07 26.43
C ALA A 67 -3.35 14.66 26.41
N TRP A 68 -2.50 14.35 27.41
CA TRP A 68 -1.77 13.07 27.53
C TRP A 68 -2.64 11.82 27.36
N ASN A 69 -3.79 11.78 28.02
CA ASN A 69 -4.69 10.62 27.98
C ASN A 69 -5.73 10.66 26.84
N SER A 70 -5.75 11.71 26.00
CA SER A 70 -6.83 11.93 25.02
C SER A 70 -6.36 11.96 23.56
N THR A 71 -5.11 12.34 23.30
CA THR A 71 -4.54 12.39 21.94
C THR A 71 -3.06 12.06 21.93
N VAL A 72 -2.60 11.45 20.83
CA VAL A 72 -1.17 11.16 20.62
C VAL A 72 -0.31 12.44 20.76
N PRO A 73 0.88 12.36 21.41
CA PRO A 73 1.79 13.48 21.62
C PRO A 73 2.55 13.82 20.33
N LEU A 74 1.78 14.32 19.37
CA LEU A 74 2.20 14.77 18.05
C LEU A 74 1.46 16.06 17.71
N ASN A 75 2.21 16.99 17.14
CA ASN A 75 1.64 18.04 16.30
C ASN A 75 1.22 17.42 14.96
N VAL A 76 0.05 17.83 14.48
CA VAL A 76 -0.58 17.31 13.27
C VAL A 76 -0.93 18.48 12.36
N ASP A 77 -0.66 18.37 11.07
CA ASP A 77 -1.16 19.27 10.04
C ASP A 77 -1.65 18.45 8.84
N LYS A 78 -2.98 18.23 8.76
CA LYS A 78 -3.64 17.57 7.63
C LYS A 78 -3.91 18.62 6.54
N ARG A 79 -3.38 18.37 5.35
CA ARG A 79 -3.42 19.30 4.21
C ARG A 79 -4.24 18.74 3.06
N TYR A 80 -4.98 19.61 2.39
CA TYR A 80 -5.77 19.28 1.20
C TYR A 80 -5.57 20.36 0.13
N ILE A 81 -5.33 19.94 -1.11
CA ILE A 81 -5.16 20.84 -2.26
C ILE A 81 -6.18 20.49 -3.33
N LEU A 82 -6.99 21.46 -3.73
CA LEU A 82 -7.88 21.36 -4.88
C LEU A 82 -7.38 22.29 -5.99
N ARG A 83 -7.12 21.72 -7.17
CA ARG A 83 -6.61 22.45 -8.35
C ARG A 83 -7.69 22.58 -9.42
N ARG A 84 -7.69 23.70 -10.15
CA ARG A 84 -8.58 23.94 -11.30
C ARG A 84 -8.39 22.84 -12.35
N GLY A 85 -9.49 22.40 -12.97
CA GLY A 85 -9.45 21.41 -14.05
C GLY A 85 -9.07 19.99 -13.63
N SER A 86 -8.95 19.71 -12.33
CA SER A 86 -8.61 18.37 -11.81
C SER A 86 -9.86 17.65 -11.30
N ALA A 87 -10.09 16.42 -11.77
CA ALA A 87 -11.18 15.57 -11.28
C ALA A 87 -10.76 14.82 -10.00
N GLY A 88 -10.32 15.56 -8.99
CA GLY A 88 -9.77 15.01 -7.76
C GLY A 88 -9.04 16.04 -6.92
N PHE A 89 -8.52 15.61 -5.78
CA PHE A 89 -7.76 16.45 -4.85
C PHE A 89 -6.54 15.73 -4.29
N TYR A 90 -5.52 16.52 -3.94
CA TYR A 90 -4.33 16.01 -3.26
C TYR A 90 -4.54 16.10 -1.75
N THR A 91 -3.99 15.14 -1.01
CA THR A 91 -3.93 15.22 0.44
C THR A 91 -2.62 14.65 0.97
N TYR A 92 -2.09 15.33 1.98
CA TYR A 92 -0.87 14.95 2.69
C TYR A 92 -1.01 15.30 4.17
N THR A 93 -0.16 14.71 5.02
CA THR A 93 -0.13 15.01 6.45
C THR A 93 1.28 15.21 6.92
N ILE A 94 1.52 16.30 7.65
CA ILE A 94 2.76 16.55 8.36
C ILE A 94 2.54 16.09 9.80
N LEU A 95 3.36 15.16 10.27
CA LEU A 95 3.43 14.81 11.69
C LEU A 95 4.75 15.31 12.26
N GLU A 96 4.69 15.90 13.46
CA GLU A 96 5.84 16.49 14.15
C GLU A 96 5.81 16.14 15.64
N ARG A 97 6.92 15.62 16.13
CA ARG A 97 7.29 15.50 17.54
C ARG A 97 8.45 16.49 17.80
N PRO A 98 8.22 17.60 18.52
CA PRO A 98 9.31 18.47 18.99
C PRO A 98 10.27 17.77 19.95
N GLU A 99 11.38 18.42 20.26
CA GLU A 99 12.36 17.93 21.23
C GLU A 99 11.83 17.96 22.67
N GLY A 100 12.29 17.02 23.50
CA GLY A 100 11.85 16.85 24.89
C GLY A 100 10.44 16.29 25.05
N TRP A 101 9.73 16.03 23.95
CA TRP A 101 8.36 15.52 24.00
C TRP A 101 8.29 14.06 24.44
N PRO A 102 7.19 13.63 25.09
CA PRO A 102 7.16 12.32 25.70
C PRO A 102 7.08 11.17 24.68
N ASP A 103 7.21 9.96 25.20
CA ASP A 103 7.31 8.74 24.41
C ASP A 103 5.94 8.21 23.96
N PHE A 104 5.87 7.67 22.74
CA PHE A 104 4.66 7.07 22.19
C PHE A 104 4.96 6.01 21.13
N GLU A 105 3.94 5.25 20.74
CA GLU A 105 4.02 4.30 19.63
C GLU A 105 3.01 4.67 18.55
N MET A 106 3.39 4.47 17.30
CA MET A 106 2.56 4.78 16.14
C MET A 106 2.60 3.62 15.16
N ASP A 107 1.83 2.59 15.48
CA ASP A 107 1.83 1.34 14.75
C ASP A 107 1.36 1.48 13.31
N GLN A 108 0.43 2.43 13.05
CA GLN A 108 -0.15 2.64 11.74
C GLN A 108 -0.38 4.13 11.47
N VAL A 109 -0.01 4.59 10.27
CA VAL A 109 -0.44 5.89 9.73
C VAL A 109 -0.99 5.64 8.33
N ARG A 110 -2.20 6.12 8.08
CA ARG A 110 -2.92 5.92 6.83
C ARG A 110 -3.96 7.00 6.59
N ILE A 111 -4.32 7.18 5.32
CA ILE A 111 -5.58 7.80 4.93
C ILE A 111 -6.64 6.69 4.84
N VAL A 112 -7.87 7.01 5.24
CA VAL A 112 -9.04 6.14 5.09
C VAL A 112 -10.14 6.94 4.41
N LEU A 113 -10.61 6.46 3.26
CA LEU A 113 -11.86 6.88 2.66
C LEU A 113 -12.83 5.69 2.69
N LYS A 114 -14.10 5.97 2.95
CA LYS A 114 -15.18 5.00 2.88
C LYS A 114 -16.14 5.43 1.78
N PRO A 115 -15.92 5.02 0.52
CA PRO A 115 -16.97 5.01 -0.50
C PRO A 115 -18.32 4.52 0.03
N ASP A 116 -19.41 5.03 -0.53
CA ASP A 116 -20.77 4.62 -0.16
C ASP A 116 -21.02 3.13 -0.48
N SER A 117 -21.54 2.38 0.49
CA SER A 117 -21.69 0.93 0.40
C SER A 117 -22.83 0.46 -0.51
N GLU A 118 -23.84 1.30 -0.77
CA GLU A 118 -24.90 1.06 -1.74
C GLU A 118 -24.51 1.45 -3.18
N MET A 119 -23.47 2.27 -3.34
CA MET A 119 -22.99 2.72 -4.65
C MET A 119 -21.82 1.88 -5.18
N PHE A 120 -20.87 1.50 -4.32
CA PHE A 120 -19.56 0.95 -4.73
C PHE A 120 -19.39 -0.52 -4.36
N HIS A 121 -19.40 -1.39 -5.37
CA HIS A 121 -19.41 -2.86 -5.19
C HIS A 121 -18.25 -3.59 -5.86
N PHE A 122 -17.52 -2.92 -6.75
CA PHE A 122 -16.47 -3.55 -7.55
C PHE A 122 -15.13 -2.89 -7.24
N MET A 123 -14.18 -3.68 -6.75
CA MET A 123 -12.84 -3.25 -6.36
C MET A 123 -11.84 -3.58 -7.47
N ALA A 124 -10.83 -2.73 -7.65
CA ALA A 124 -9.65 -3.03 -8.45
C ALA A 124 -8.39 -2.50 -7.76
N ILE A 125 -7.41 -3.38 -7.55
CA ILE A 125 -6.12 -3.06 -6.92
C ILE A 125 -4.93 -3.38 -7.82
N SER A 126 -5.11 -4.26 -8.82
CA SER A 126 -4.13 -4.54 -9.87
C SER A 126 -4.83 -4.99 -11.15
N ASP A 127 -4.09 -5.26 -12.23
CA ASP A 127 -4.68 -5.88 -13.45
C ASP A 127 -5.13 -7.33 -13.23
N LYS A 128 -4.59 -8.01 -12.20
CA LYS A 128 -4.95 -9.39 -11.84
C LYS A 128 -6.08 -9.41 -10.80
N ILE A 129 -6.03 -8.52 -9.81
CA ILE A 129 -6.92 -8.55 -8.64
C ILE A 129 -8.01 -7.48 -8.79
N GLN A 130 -9.14 -7.90 -9.37
CA GLN A 130 -10.36 -7.10 -9.51
C GLN A 130 -11.59 -7.99 -9.37
N ARG A 131 -12.59 -7.58 -8.58
CA ARG A 131 -13.82 -8.38 -8.37
C ARG A 131 -15.00 -7.54 -7.91
N VAL A 132 -16.20 -8.11 -8.05
CA VAL A 132 -17.31 -7.77 -7.14
C VAL A 132 -16.93 -8.30 -5.76
N MET A 133 -16.97 -7.41 -4.78
CA MET A 133 -16.64 -7.72 -3.39
C MET A 133 -17.89 -8.16 -2.61
N PRO A 134 -17.75 -8.97 -1.55
CA PRO A 134 -18.82 -9.16 -0.58
C PRO A 134 -19.08 -7.85 0.20
N THR A 135 -20.28 -7.73 0.75
CA THR A 135 -20.69 -6.61 1.62
C THR A 135 -20.27 -6.84 3.07
N ALA A 136 -20.37 -5.79 3.90
CA ALA A 136 -20.11 -5.92 5.34
C ALA A 136 -21.14 -6.84 6.02
N GLU A 137 -22.40 -6.83 5.59
CA GLU A 137 -23.43 -7.74 6.10
C GLU A 137 -23.19 -9.19 5.62
N ASP A 138 -22.70 -9.42 4.40
CA ASP A 138 -22.31 -10.78 3.95
C ASP A 138 -21.23 -11.39 4.85
N ARG A 139 -20.27 -10.57 5.32
CA ARG A 139 -19.26 -11.01 6.30
C ARG A 139 -19.87 -11.27 7.69
N LYS A 140 -20.75 -10.39 8.15
CA LYS A 140 -21.41 -10.49 9.46
C LYS A 140 -22.35 -11.69 9.58
N LEU A 141 -22.99 -12.10 8.48
CA LEU A 141 -23.79 -13.33 8.36
C LEU A 141 -22.94 -14.57 8.00
N GLY A 142 -21.66 -14.36 7.66
CA GLY A 142 -20.69 -15.41 7.41
C GLY A 142 -20.22 -16.11 8.67
N ARG A 143 -19.39 -17.15 8.50
CA ARG A 143 -18.75 -17.86 9.60
C ARG A 143 -17.30 -17.42 9.72
N GLN A 144 -16.96 -16.71 10.80
CA GLN A 144 -15.57 -16.43 11.16
C GLN A 144 -14.78 -17.74 11.31
N LEU A 145 -13.54 -17.76 10.81
CA LEU A 145 -12.63 -18.90 10.92
C LEU A 145 -11.65 -18.68 12.10
N ALA A 146 -10.46 -19.29 12.05
CA ALA A 146 -9.51 -19.25 13.19
C ALA A 146 -8.99 -17.83 13.48
N TYR A 147 -8.99 -16.94 12.48
CA TYR A 147 -8.62 -15.53 12.61
C TYR A 147 -9.84 -14.64 12.36
N SER A 148 -9.96 -13.54 13.10
CA SER A 148 -11.05 -12.56 12.98
C SER A 148 -11.22 -11.96 11.58
N GLU A 149 -10.11 -11.88 10.85
CA GLU A 149 -10.03 -11.36 9.50
C GLU A 149 -10.62 -12.30 8.45
N ALA A 150 -10.57 -13.61 8.67
CA ALA A 150 -10.99 -14.62 7.71
C ALA A 150 -12.42 -15.08 7.95
N VAL A 151 -13.30 -14.81 6.98
CA VAL A 151 -14.73 -15.14 7.09
C VAL A 151 -15.18 -15.97 5.88
N LEU A 152 -15.77 -17.13 6.15
CA LEU A 152 -16.43 -17.95 5.14
C LEU A 152 -17.83 -17.43 4.83
N LEU A 153 -18.09 -17.10 3.57
CA LEU A 153 -19.35 -16.56 3.08
C LEU A 153 -20.40 -17.68 2.89
N THR A 154 -21.27 -17.85 3.89
CA THR A 154 -22.27 -18.92 3.93
C THR A 154 -23.56 -18.57 3.16
N HIS A 155 -24.05 -17.34 3.32
CA HIS A 155 -25.29 -16.83 2.74
C HIS A 155 -25.15 -15.41 2.15
N PRO A 156 -24.16 -15.15 1.27
CA PRO A 156 -23.97 -13.81 0.70
C PRO A 156 -25.12 -13.43 -0.24
N GLY A 157 -25.49 -12.14 -0.24
CA GLY A 157 -26.49 -11.56 -1.14
C GLY A 157 -26.11 -11.67 -2.62
N ASN A 158 -24.84 -11.89 -2.94
CA ASN A 158 -24.37 -12.33 -4.25
C ASN A 158 -24.04 -13.85 -4.21
N PRO A 159 -24.90 -14.74 -4.75
CA PRO A 159 -24.70 -16.19 -4.69
C PRO A 159 -23.39 -16.67 -5.32
N ALA A 160 -22.81 -15.91 -6.25
CA ALA A 160 -21.53 -16.27 -6.86
C ALA A 160 -20.38 -16.32 -5.84
N LEU A 161 -20.47 -15.56 -4.75
CA LEU A 161 -19.48 -15.49 -3.66
C LEU A 161 -19.67 -16.59 -2.60
N LYS A 162 -20.75 -17.38 -2.67
CA LYS A 162 -21.02 -18.43 -1.68
C LYS A 162 -19.89 -19.47 -1.67
N GLY A 163 -19.50 -19.87 -0.45
CA GLY A 163 -18.44 -20.84 -0.20
C GLY A 163 -17.00 -20.29 -0.30
N GLU A 164 -16.84 -18.99 -0.54
CA GLU A 164 -15.51 -18.35 -0.53
C GLU A 164 -15.14 -17.83 0.86
N VAL A 165 -13.83 -17.82 1.15
CA VAL A 165 -13.28 -17.04 2.26
C VAL A 165 -12.95 -15.64 1.75
N ASP A 166 -13.23 -14.64 2.59
CA ASP A 166 -12.81 -13.26 2.40
C ASP A 166 -11.95 -12.83 3.60
N ASP A 167 -10.73 -12.35 3.31
CA ASP A 167 -9.80 -11.77 4.28
C ASP A 167 -9.20 -10.46 3.72
N LYS A 168 -9.10 -9.41 4.54
CA LYS A 168 -8.54 -8.12 4.14
C LYS A 168 -7.10 -8.24 3.61
N TYR A 169 -6.32 -9.21 4.10
CA TYR A 169 -4.92 -9.41 3.73
C TYR A 169 -4.75 -10.02 2.34
N GLU A 170 -5.78 -10.70 1.79
CA GLU A 170 -5.77 -11.15 0.40
C GLU A 170 -5.52 -9.96 -0.54
N TYR A 171 -6.12 -8.81 -0.23
CA TYR A 171 -6.05 -7.56 -1.00
C TYR A 171 -4.86 -6.66 -0.64
N SER A 172 -3.79 -7.24 -0.11
CA SER A 172 -2.53 -6.52 0.13
C SER A 172 -1.61 -6.54 -1.10
N ILE A 173 -0.92 -5.42 -1.34
CA ILE A 173 0.01 -5.22 -2.47
C ILE A 173 1.36 -4.75 -1.91
N GLU A 174 2.46 -5.08 -2.60
CA GLU A 174 3.80 -4.59 -2.28
C GLU A 174 3.91 -3.09 -2.56
N ASN A 175 4.58 -2.34 -1.68
CA ASN A 175 4.77 -0.89 -1.80
C ASN A 175 5.22 -0.44 -3.21
N ARG A 176 6.10 -1.21 -3.87
CA ARG A 176 6.59 -0.89 -5.23
C ARG A 176 5.50 -0.86 -6.31
N ASP A 177 4.42 -1.61 -6.11
CA ASP A 177 3.36 -1.85 -7.10
C ASP A 177 2.05 -1.10 -6.75
N ASP A 178 1.88 -0.62 -5.51
CA ASP A 178 0.68 0.11 -5.03
C ASP A 178 0.62 1.56 -5.54
N LYS A 179 0.46 1.72 -6.87
CA LYS A 179 0.40 3.03 -7.54
C LYS A 179 -1.01 3.56 -7.74
N VAL A 180 -1.98 2.67 -7.91
CA VAL A 180 -3.40 3.04 -8.05
C VAL A 180 -4.34 1.87 -7.76
N HIS A 181 -5.28 2.12 -6.86
CA HIS A 181 -6.33 1.19 -6.47
C HIS A 181 -7.60 1.95 -6.10
N GLY A 182 -8.73 1.26 -6.09
CA GLY A 182 -10.00 1.95 -5.90
C GLY A 182 -11.24 1.08 -6.06
N TRP A 183 -12.36 1.79 -6.13
CA TRP A 183 -13.70 1.25 -6.18
C TRP A 183 -14.48 1.84 -7.35
N MET A 184 -15.34 1.02 -7.95
CA MET A 184 -16.17 1.39 -9.10
C MET A 184 -17.64 1.12 -8.84
N SER A 185 -18.47 2.12 -9.13
CA SER A 185 -19.93 2.00 -9.18
C SER A 185 -20.38 1.67 -10.60
N LYS A 186 -21.00 0.50 -10.78
CA LYS A 186 -21.61 0.10 -12.05
C LYS A 186 -22.85 0.92 -12.39
N LYS A 187 -23.62 1.29 -11.37
CA LYS A 187 -24.90 2.01 -11.47
C LYS A 187 -24.66 3.46 -11.92
N LEU A 188 -23.67 4.11 -11.33
CA LEU A 188 -23.33 5.51 -11.59
C LEU A 188 -22.32 5.67 -12.75
N GLY A 189 -21.59 4.61 -13.09
CA GLY A 189 -20.50 4.69 -14.06
C GLY A 189 -19.31 5.52 -13.56
N VAL A 190 -19.13 5.60 -12.23
CA VAL A 190 -18.11 6.39 -11.53
C VAL A 190 -17.07 5.48 -10.88
N GLY A 191 -15.81 5.89 -10.86
CA GLY A 191 -14.74 5.30 -10.06
C GLY A 191 -14.14 6.32 -9.09
N ILE A 192 -13.72 5.85 -7.91
CA ILE A 192 -12.94 6.59 -6.92
C ILE A 192 -11.66 5.82 -6.63
N TRP A 193 -10.52 6.52 -6.65
CA TRP A 193 -9.18 5.94 -6.65
C TRP A 193 -8.26 6.70 -5.70
N VAL A 194 -7.36 5.98 -5.05
CA VAL A 194 -6.12 6.56 -4.51
C VAL A 194 -5.03 6.38 -5.55
N ILE A 195 -4.24 7.42 -5.80
CA ILE A 195 -3.04 7.40 -6.64
C ILE A 195 -1.85 7.79 -5.77
N SER A 196 -0.87 6.89 -5.67
CA SER A 196 0.40 7.08 -4.98
C SER A 196 1.49 7.37 -6.02
N PRO A 197 1.91 8.64 -6.22
CA PRO A 197 2.87 9.00 -7.26
C PRO A 197 4.31 8.63 -6.89
N SER A 198 4.61 8.51 -5.60
CA SER A 198 5.91 8.15 -5.03
C SER A 198 5.69 7.27 -3.80
N ASP A 199 6.70 6.48 -3.46
CA ASP A 199 6.70 5.61 -2.29
C ASP A 199 7.58 6.17 -1.17
N GLU A 200 8.20 7.35 -1.37
CA GLU A 200 9.32 7.84 -0.56
C GLU A 200 9.01 7.97 0.94
N TYR A 201 7.74 8.22 1.25
CA TYR A 201 7.20 8.37 2.59
C TYR A 201 6.70 7.06 3.22
N VAL A 202 6.66 5.95 2.46
CA VAL A 202 6.16 4.64 2.89
C VAL A 202 7.25 3.84 3.61
N ALA A 203 6.89 3.10 4.65
CA ALA A 203 7.82 2.32 5.48
C ALA A 203 8.08 0.90 4.94
N GLY A 204 9.26 0.35 5.25
CA GLY A 204 9.61 -1.06 5.02
C GLY A 204 10.14 -1.42 3.62
N GLY A 205 10.43 -0.42 2.78
CA GLY A 205 11.02 -0.60 1.45
C GLY A 205 10.07 -1.18 0.39
N PRO A 206 10.58 -1.51 -0.80
CA PRO A 206 9.75 -1.81 -1.98
C PRO A 206 8.91 -3.08 -1.86
N LEU A 207 9.33 -4.06 -1.05
CA LEU A 207 8.72 -5.40 -0.96
C LEU A 207 7.82 -5.60 0.26
N LYS A 208 7.72 -4.63 1.17
CA LYS A 208 6.73 -4.73 2.25
C LYS A 208 5.34 -4.66 1.61
N GLN A 209 4.46 -5.59 2.00
CA GLN A 209 3.06 -5.56 1.63
C GLN A 209 2.23 -4.73 2.63
N ASP A 210 1.17 -4.11 2.14
CA ASP A 210 0.18 -3.42 2.98
C ASP A 210 -1.23 -3.45 2.39
N LEU A 211 -2.22 -3.07 3.20
CA LEU A 211 -3.64 -3.11 2.82
C LEU A 211 -4.00 -1.98 1.83
N THR A 212 -4.75 -2.30 0.78
CA THR A 212 -5.16 -1.33 -0.26
C THR A 212 -6.65 -0.99 -0.15
N SER A 213 -7.52 -1.86 -0.68
CA SER A 213 -8.98 -1.80 -0.58
C SER A 213 -9.53 -3.10 -0.01
N HIS A 214 -10.63 -3.05 0.75
CA HIS A 214 -11.29 -4.25 1.27
C HIS A 214 -12.76 -4.00 1.61
N VAL A 215 -13.50 -5.05 2.00
CA VAL A 215 -14.94 -5.00 2.33
C VAL A 215 -15.30 -3.84 3.25
N GLY A 216 -16.44 -3.20 2.95
CA GLY A 216 -16.95 -2.00 3.63
C GLY A 216 -16.89 -0.74 2.75
N PRO A 217 -17.03 -0.91 1.41
CA PRO A 217 -15.97 -0.61 0.44
C PRO A 217 -14.92 0.40 0.95
N ILE A 218 -13.93 -0.11 1.68
CA ILE A 218 -12.89 0.71 2.31
C ILE A 218 -11.76 0.94 1.31
N LEU A 219 -11.25 2.18 1.28
CA LEU A 219 -10.14 2.62 0.45
C LEU A 219 -9.05 3.23 1.36
N LEU A 220 -7.90 2.56 1.47
CA LEU A 220 -6.80 2.96 2.34
C LEU A 220 -5.64 3.55 1.51
N SER A 221 -4.86 4.43 2.11
CA SER A 221 -3.48 4.68 1.68
C SER A 221 -2.58 4.47 2.88
N MET A 222 -1.81 3.39 2.87
CA MET A 222 -0.97 2.99 4.00
C MET A 222 0.41 3.64 3.87
N PHE A 223 0.84 4.37 4.90
CA PHE A 223 2.17 4.98 4.95
C PHE A 223 3.13 4.23 5.87
N THR A 224 2.62 3.70 6.98
CA THR A 224 3.35 2.76 7.83
C THR A 224 2.34 1.83 8.48
N SER A 225 2.72 0.57 8.68
CA SER A 225 1.95 -0.39 9.47
C SER A 225 2.82 -1.51 10.02
N THR A 226 2.41 -2.08 11.14
CA THR A 226 2.95 -3.33 11.68
C THR A 226 2.57 -4.58 10.87
N HIS A 227 1.80 -4.47 9.77
CA HIS A 227 1.45 -5.63 8.94
C HIS A 227 2.72 -6.26 8.33
N TYR A 228 2.85 -7.59 8.42
CA TYR A 228 3.98 -8.41 7.94
C TYR A 228 5.37 -8.13 8.58
N THR A 229 5.52 -7.11 9.42
CA THR A 229 6.80 -6.76 10.09
C THR A 229 6.69 -6.71 11.61
N GLY A 230 5.47 -6.72 12.16
CA GLY A 230 5.23 -6.65 13.60
C GLY A 230 5.75 -5.34 14.22
N LYS A 231 6.12 -5.41 15.51
CA LYS A 231 6.65 -4.29 16.30
C LYS A 231 8.15 -4.01 16.06
N ASP A 232 8.79 -4.78 15.17
CA ASP A 232 10.19 -4.59 14.79
C ASP A 232 10.36 -3.48 13.75
N LEU A 233 9.27 -3.10 13.06
CA LEU A 233 9.21 -1.83 12.35
C LEU A 233 9.36 -0.68 13.36
N ASN A 234 10.11 0.36 12.99
CA ASN A 234 10.57 1.48 13.82
C ASN A 234 9.44 2.45 14.24
N THR A 235 8.39 1.94 14.91
CA THR A 235 7.16 2.67 15.30
C THR A 235 7.24 3.33 16.67
N ARG A 236 8.33 3.11 17.41
CA ARG A 236 8.53 3.62 18.79
C ARG A 236 9.30 4.94 18.79
N TYR A 237 8.71 6.00 19.33
CA TYR A 237 9.32 7.32 19.46
C TYR A 237 9.72 7.52 20.92
N ARG A 238 11.00 7.81 21.17
CA ARG A 238 11.68 7.66 22.48
C ARG A 238 12.65 8.79 22.79
N ASP A 239 13.11 8.85 24.04
CA ASP A 239 14.25 9.65 24.52
C ASP A 239 14.14 11.18 24.25
N GLY A 240 12.93 11.73 24.15
CA GLY A 240 12.72 13.14 23.79
C GLY A 240 13.21 13.57 22.39
N LYS A 241 13.78 12.66 21.58
CA LYS A 241 14.35 12.96 20.26
C LYS A 241 13.31 13.58 19.32
N PRO A 242 13.58 14.74 18.69
CA PRO A 242 12.66 15.34 17.73
C PRO A 242 12.50 14.47 16.49
N TRP A 243 11.33 14.53 15.86
CA TRP A 243 11.04 13.86 14.59
C TRP A 243 9.98 14.63 13.80
N ARG A 244 10.13 14.71 12.48
CA ARG A 244 9.11 15.27 11.59
C ARG A 244 9.11 14.46 10.30
N LYS A 245 7.92 14.16 9.77
CA LYS A 245 7.76 13.54 8.44
C LYS A 245 6.50 14.05 7.74
N VAL A 246 6.65 14.28 6.44
CA VAL A 246 5.54 14.53 5.51
C VAL A 246 5.16 13.19 4.87
N TYR A 247 3.89 12.82 4.99
CA TYR A 247 3.30 11.65 4.35
C TYR A 247 2.40 12.07 3.18
N GLY A 248 2.64 11.51 1.99
CA GLY A 248 2.02 11.96 0.76
C GLY A 248 2.79 13.14 0.11
N PRO A 249 2.14 13.93 -0.76
CA PRO A 249 0.73 13.82 -1.13
C PRO A 249 0.39 12.62 -2.02
N VAL A 250 -0.72 11.98 -1.68
CA VAL A 250 -1.48 11.11 -2.58
C VAL A 250 -2.57 11.92 -3.28
N PHE A 251 -3.02 11.44 -4.43
CA PHE A 251 -4.10 12.06 -5.20
C PHE A 251 -5.35 11.18 -5.16
N VAL A 252 -6.45 11.73 -4.62
CA VAL A 252 -7.77 11.10 -4.64
C VAL A 252 -8.43 11.47 -5.96
N TYR A 253 -8.46 10.53 -6.89
CA TYR A 253 -8.95 10.72 -8.25
C TYR A 253 -10.36 10.17 -8.43
N LEU A 254 -11.19 10.90 -9.16
CA LEU A 254 -12.52 10.46 -9.58
C LEU A 254 -12.62 10.50 -11.10
N ASN A 255 -13.23 9.47 -11.69
CA ASN A 255 -13.52 9.44 -13.11
C ASN A 255 -14.92 8.88 -13.38
N SER A 256 -15.49 9.23 -14.54
CA SER A 256 -16.81 8.76 -14.97
C SER A 256 -16.78 8.29 -16.42
N VAL A 257 -17.68 7.38 -16.77
CA VAL A 257 -17.81 6.85 -18.14
C VAL A 257 -19.27 6.67 -18.54
N SER A 258 -19.63 7.16 -19.72
CA SER A 258 -20.91 6.88 -20.34
C SER A 258 -20.92 5.53 -21.09
N GLY A 259 -22.10 4.90 -21.13
CA GLY A 259 -22.41 3.71 -21.95
C GLY A 259 -22.47 2.37 -21.21
N ARG A 260 -22.33 1.27 -21.97
CA ARG A 260 -22.71 -0.09 -21.53
C ARG A 260 -21.93 -0.60 -20.29
N PRO A 261 -22.61 -1.08 -19.23
CA PRO A 261 -21.98 -1.41 -17.93
C PRO A 261 -20.75 -2.34 -17.94
N ARG A 262 -20.73 -3.43 -18.73
CA ARG A 262 -19.56 -4.33 -18.79
C ARG A 262 -18.31 -3.66 -19.40
N ARG A 263 -18.48 -2.62 -20.22
CA ARG A 263 -17.36 -1.83 -20.74
C ARG A 263 -16.94 -0.71 -19.77
N SER A 264 -17.80 -0.34 -18.81
CA SER A 264 -17.56 0.76 -17.87
C SER A 264 -16.37 0.48 -16.95
N TYR A 265 -16.33 -0.64 -16.23
CA TYR A 265 -15.21 -0.98 -15.34
C TYR A 265 -13.86 -0.94 -16.05
N ARG A 266 -13.74 -1.58 -17.22
CA ARG A 266 -12.50 -1.61 -18.01
C ARG A 266 -12.07 -0.23 -18.51
N LYS A 267 -13.02 0.68 -18.78
CA LYS A 267 -12.71 2.07 -19.13
C LYS A 267 -12.22 2.84 -17.90
N LEU A 268 -12.96 2.78 -16.79
CA LEU A 268 -12.64 3.47 -15.53
C LEU A 268 -11.26 3.09 -15.00
N TRP A 269 -10.95 1.77 -14.93
CA TRP A 269 -9.64 1.29 -14.50
C TRP A 269 -8.50 1.72 -15.44
N ARG A 270 -8.71 1.64 -16.76
CA ARG A 270 -7.69 2.06 -17.74
C ARG A 270 -7.40 3.55 -17.65
N ASP A 271 -8.44 4.36 -17.47
CA ASP A 271 -8.30 5.79 -17.28
C ASP A 271 -7.61 6.14 -15.95
N ALA A 272 -7.96 5.47 -14.85
CA ALA A 272 -7.27 5.61 -13.57
C ALA A 272 -5.77 5.29 -13.69
N LYS A 273 -5.39 4.19 -14.34
CA LYS A 273 -3.97 3.89 -14.65
C LYS A 273 -3.31 4.91 -15.57
N SER A 274 -4.04 5.47 -16.53
CA SER A 274 -3.55 6.54 -17.40
C SER A 274 -3.30 7.84 -16.60
N HIS A 275 -4.16 8.15 -15.64
CA HIS A 275 -4.02 9.30 -14.75
C HIS A 275 -2.87 9.10 -13.76
N MET A 276 -2.75 7.91 -13.16
CA MET A 276 -1.61 7.55 -12.30
C MET A 276 -0.27 7.79 -13.01
N LYS A 277 -0.13 7.36 -14.27
CA LYS A 277 1.09 7.63 -15.06
C LYS A 277 1.35 9.13 -15.31
N LYS A 278 0.33 9.99 -15.25
CA LYS A 278 0.52 11.46 -15.30
C LYS A 278 0.99 12.00 -13.95
N GLU A 279 0.44 11.51 -12.84
CA GLU A 279 0.85 11.93 -11.50
C GLU A 279 2.27 11.49 -11.15
N VAL A 280 2.66 10.25 -11.48
CA VAL A 280 4.05 9.78 -11.33
C VAL A 280 5.03 10.68 -12.10
N ARG A 281 4.70 11.09 -13.34
CA ARG A 281 5.53 12.03 -14.13
C ARG A 281 5.52 13.48 -13.65
N LYS A 282 4.57 13.85 -12.79
CA LYS A 282 4.51 15.18 -12.14
C LYS A 282 5.24 15.21 -10.81
N TRP A 283 5.70 14.05 -10.31
CA TRP A 283 6.42 13.98 -9.05
C TRP A 283 7.87 14.47 -9.23
N PRO A 284 8.43 15.25 -8.29
CA PRO A 284 7.78 15.84 -7.11
C PRO A 284 6.99 17.11 -7.47
N TYR A 285 5.87 17.32 -6.80
CA TYR A 285 4.96 18.42 -7.11
C TYR A 285 5.46 19.80 -6.64
N GLY A 286 5.76 20.70 -7.57
CA GLY A 286 6.16 22.09 -7.27
C GLY A 286 5.02 23.07 -6.91
N PHE A 287 3.89 22.61 -6.37
CA PHE A 287 2.73 23.47 -6.06
C PHE A 287 2.30 23.47 -4.58
N LEU A 288 2.94 22.68 -3.72
CA LEU A 288 2.63 22.63 -2.29
C LEU A 288 3.14 23.89 -1.58
N GLN A 289 2.41 24.37 -0.59
CA GLN A 289 2.79 25.54 0.22
C GLN A 289 3.52 25.16 1.53
N SER A 290 3.86 23.89 1.75
CA SER A 290 4.61 23.46 2.93
C SER A 290 6.11 23.54 2.68
N GLU A 291 6.81 24.38 3.45
CA GLU A 291 8.28 24.41 3.54
C GLU A 291 8.91 23.07 3.98
N HIS A 292 8.12 22.15 4.54
CA HIS A 292 8.59 20.81 4.94
C HIS A 292 8.46 19.78 3.80
N PHE A 293 7.86 20.14 2.67
CA PHE A 293 7.87 19.33 1.45
C PHE A 293 8.93 19.89 0.49
N PRO A 294 10.07 19.20 0.29
CA PRO A 294 11.08 19.69 -0.63
C PRO A 294 10.56 19.61 -2.07
N CYS A 295 10.63 20.74 -2.78
CA CYS A 295 10.33 20.85 -4.20
C CYS A 295 11.42 20.17 -5.07
N ALA A 296 11.22 20.12 -6.39
CA ALA A 296 12.13 19.45 -7.33
C ALA A 296 13.56 20.00 -7.29
N ASP A 297 13.69 21.32 -7.18
CA ASP A 297 14.92 22.10 -7.05
C ASP A 297 15.61 21.97 -5.67
N GLN A 298 14.90 21.41 -4.68
CA GLN A 298 15.41 21.15 -3.33
C GLN A 298 15.79 19.67 -3.12
N ARG A 299 15.81 18.87 -4.20
CA ARG A 299 16.11 17.43 -4.17
C ARG A 299 17.33 17.15 -5.05
N GLY A 300 18.18 16.24 -4.57
CA GLY A 300 19.27 15.67 -5.37
C GLY A 300 18.88 14.31 -5.96
N SER A 301 19.56 13.93 -7.03
CA SER A 301 19.61 12.54 -7.53
C SER A 301 20.94 11.89 -7.14
N VAL A 302 20.98 10.56 -7.27
CA VAL A 302 22.18 9.74 -7.11
C VAL A 302 22.16 8.70 -8.22
N ALA A 303 23.30 8.51 -8.87
CA ALA A 303 23.54 7.36 -9.73
C ALA A 303 24.94 6.79 -9.50
N GLY A 304 25.35 5.91 -10.40
CA GLY A 304 26.55 5.10 -10.31
C GLY A 304 26.27 3.72 -10.90
N GLN A 305 27.28 2.85 -10.87
CA GLN A 305 27.18 1.52 -11.44
C GLN A 305 27.13 0.47 -10.33
N LEU A 306 26.16 -0.45 -10.38
CA LEU A 306 26.17 -1.65 -9.54
C LEU A 306 26.67 -2.85 -10.35
N LEU A 307 27.79 -3.41 -9.90
CA LEU A 307 28.42 -4.58 -10.49
C LEU A 307 28.37 -5.76 -9.52
N VAL A 308 28.34 -6.98 -10.04
CA VAL A 308 28.43 -8.23 -9.27
C VAL A 308 29.79 -8.88 -9.55
N GLY A 309 30.61 -9.02 -8.51
CA GLY A 309 31.90 -9.70 -8.57
C GLY A 309 31.81 -11.10 -7.98
N ASP A 310 31.50 -12.09 -8.81
CA ASP A 310 31.30 -13.48 -8.37
C ASP A 310 32.16 -14.48 -9.15
N LYS A 311 33.38 -14.69 -8.64
CA LYS A 311 34.41 -15.56 -9.24
C LYS A 311 33.98 -17.01 -9.48
N TYR A 312 32.89 -17.48 -8.88
CA TYR A 312 32.36 -18.83 -9.07
C TYR A 312 31.32 -18.92 -10.19
N VAL A 313 30.82 -17.77 -10.67
CA VAL A 313 29.92 -17.65 -11.82
C VAL A 313 30.65 -17.09 -13.03
N ASN A 314 31.45 -16.02 -12.83
CA ASN A 314 32.26 -15.40 -13.87
C ASN A 314 33.53 -14.78 -13.27
N GLN A 315 34.66 -14.90 -13.96
CA GLN A 315 35.93 -14.27 -13.54
C GLN A 315 35.90 -12.74 -13.71
N THR A 316 35.07 -12.21 -14.62
CA THR A 316 34.88 -10.77 -14.81
C THR A 316 33.69 -10.24 -14.00
N LEU A 317 33.70 -8.94 -13.71
CA LEU A 317 32.54 -8.25 -13.15
C LEU A 317 31.34 -8.34 -14.10
N MET A 318 30.14 -8.54 -13.54
CA MET A 318 28.88 -8.61 -14.28
C MET A 318 28.01 -7.41 -13.95
N THR A 319 27.14 -6.97 -14.87
CA THR A 319 26.13 -5.94 -14.58
C THR A 319 25.06 -6.50 -13.66
N ALA A 320 24.64 -5.73 -12.65
CA ALA A 320 23.56 -6.12 -11.75
C ALA A 320 22.16 -5.82 -12.34
N ASN A 321 21.91 -6.16 -13.61
CA ASN A 321 20.67 -5.80 -14.31
C ASN A 321 19.43 -6.32 -13.54
N ASN A 322 18.40 -5.47 -13.41
CA ASN A 322 17.19 -5.64 -12.60
C ASN A 322 17.38 -5.68 -11.06
N ALA A 323 18.61 -5.60 -10.53
CA ALA A 323 18.82 -5.53 -9.09
C ALA A 323 18.19 -4.26 -8.51
N TYR A 324 17.57 -4.38 -7.32
CA TYR A 324 17.04 -3.24 -6.60
C TYR A 324 18.16 -2.46 -5.92
N VAL A 325 18.24 -1.17 -6.23
CA VAL A 325 19.12 -0.20 -5.57
C VAL A 325 18.24 0.79 -4.83
N GLY A 326 18.61 1.15 -3.59
CA GLY A 326 17.82 2.08 -2.80
C GLY A 326 18.65 2.93 -1.85
N LEU A 327 18.09 4.09 -1.49
CA LEU A 327 18.64 5.02 -0.52
C LEU A 327 17.72 5.06 0.70
N ALA A 328 18.31 5.04 1.89
CA ALA A 328 17.61 5.12 3.16
C ALA A 328 18.49 5.85 4.19
N ALA A 329 17.95 6.13 5.37
CA ALA A 329 18.73 6.68 6.47
C ALA A 329 19.93 5.76 6.84
N PRO A 330 21.10 6.31 7.22
CA PRO A 330 22.26 5.51 7.63
C PRO A 330 21.95 4.56 8.79
N GLY A 331 22.51 3.36 8.73
CA GLY A 331 22.29 2.33 9.74
C GLY A 331 23.08 1.04 9.47
N LYS A 332 22.80 0.00 10.26
CA LYS A 332 23.37 -1.34 10.04
C LYS A 332 22.83 -1.94 8.74
N ALA A 333 23.56 -2.85 8.12
CA ALA A 333 23.09 -3.58 6.93
C ALA A 333 21.69 -4.18 7.20
N GLY A 334 20.74 -3.92 6.29
CA GLY A 334 19.34 -4.35 6.40
C GLY A 334 18.41 -3.43 7.22
N SER A 335 18.90 -2.42 7.94
CA SER A 335 18.05 -1.59 8.83
C SER A 335 16.93 -0.83 8.12
N TRP A 336 17.08 -0.60 6.80
CA TRP A 336 16.04 -0.01 5.93
C TRP A 336 14.75 -0.83 5.92
N GLN A 337 14.81 -2.17 6.05
CA GLN A 337 13.63 -3.03 6.09
C GLN A 337 12.74 -2.74 7.31
N THR A 338 13.34 -2.22 8.38
CA THR A 338 12.67 -1.87 9.64
C THR A 338 12.43 -0.37 9.81
N ASP A 339 12.97 0.51 8.96
CA ASP A 339 12.79 1.94 9.16
C ASP A 339 11.43 2.46 8.66
N ALA A 340 10.74 3.20 9.53
CA ALA A 340 9.52 3.95 9.23
C ALA A 340 9.68 5.47 9.43
N LYS A 341 10.77 5.90 10.08
CA LYS A 341 10.98 7.30 10.50
C LYS A 341 11.61 8.14 9.40
N GLY A 342 12.54 7.58 8.64
CA GLY A 342 13.16 8.23 7.49
C GLY A 342 12.33 8.14 6.21
N TYR A 343 12.90 8.64 5.12
CA TYR A 343 12.43 8.44 3.76
C TYR A 343 13.23 7.31 3.09
N GLN A 344 12.63 6.62 2.13
CA GLN A 344 13.26 5.52 1.41
C GLN A 344 13.03 5.64 -0.09
N PHE A 345 14.07 5.51 -0.89
CA PHE A 345 14.00 5.64 -2.35
C PHE A 345 14.48 4.34 -3.00
N TRP A 346 13.94 3.98 -4.15
CA TRP A 346 14.37 2.79 -4.88
C TRP A 346 14.25 2.92 -6.40
N THR A 347 15.14 2.24 -7.09
CA THR A 347 15.10 2.00 -8.53
C THR A 347 15.57 0.58 -8.84
N ARG A 348 15.48 0.17 -10.10
CA ARG A 348 16.19 -1.01 -10.61
C ARG A 348 17.42 -0.56 -11.39
N ALA A 349 18.54 -1.24 -11.18
CA ALA A 349 19.70 -1.09 -12.04
C ALA A 349 19.37 -1.56 -13.46
N ASN A 350 19.77 -0.78 -14.45
CA ASN A 350 19.78 -1.12 -15.87
C ASN A 350 21.20 -1.50 -16.30
N GLU A 351 21.46 -1.61 -17.60
CA GLU A 351 22.77 -1.94 -18.15
C GLU A 351 23.69 -0.71 -18.33
N GLU A 352 23.19 0.51 -18.11
CA GLU A 352 23.75 1.77 -18.65
C GLU A 352 23.94 2.91 -17.60
N GLY A 353 23.98 2.60 -16.30
CA GLY A 353 23.76 3.55 -15.19
C GLY A 353 24.43 4.95 -15.26
N SER A 354 23.61 6.00 -15.09
CA SER A 354 23.93 7.44 -14.93
C SER A 354 22.69 8.16 -14.35
N GLU A 355 22.65 9.40 -13.82
CA GLU A 355 23.62 10.51 -13.75
C GLU A 355 23.87 11.00 -12.30
N THR A 356 25.01 11.68 -12.06
CA THR A 356 25.66 11.92 -10.74
C THR A 356 26.42 10.69 -10.27
N ASP A 357 27.69 10.59 -10.65
CA ASP A 357 28.52 9.40 -10.50
C ASP A 357 29.09 9.24 -9.06
N LEU A 358 28.62 8.25 -8.32
CA LEU A 358 29.25 7.77 -7.08
C LEU A 358 30.36 6.73 -7.33
N GLY A 359 30.71 6.47 -8.59
CA GLY A 359 31.58 5.39 -9.03
C GLY A 359 30.87 4.05 -9.15
N ALA A 360 31.66 3.00 -9.36
CA ALA A 360 31.18 1.63 -9.39
C ALA A 360 31.19 1.00 -7.99
N ILE A 361 30.04 0.53 -7.53
CA ILE A 361 29.91 -0.31 -6.35
C ILE A 361 29.95 -1.77 -6.80
N VAL A 362 30.90 -2.55 -6.30
CA VAL A 362 30.98 -4.00 -6.55
C VAL A 362 30.35 -4.75 -5.37
N TYR A 363 29.23 -5.41 -5.62
CA TYR A 363 28.68 -6.39 -4.70
C TYR A 363 29.38 -7.74 -4.89
N HIS A 364 29.95 -8.25 -3.80
CA HIS A 364 30.50 -9.61 -3.74
C HIS A 364 29.52 -10.51 -2.97
N PRO A 365 28.85 -11.48 -3.64
CA PRO A 365 27.98 -12.43 -2.96
C PRO A 365 28.74 -13.20 -1.87
N PRO A 366 28.17 -13.40 -0.67
CA PRO A 366 28.86 -14.00 0.47
C PRO A 366 28.94 -15.53 0.36
N ARG A 367 29.51 -16.06 -0.72
CA ARG A 367 29.74 -17.50 -0.95
C ARG A 367 31.23 -17.85 -0.92
N ASN A 368 31.56 -18.92 -0.19
CA ASN A 368 32.94 -19.39 -0.02
C ASN A 368 33.39 -20.37 -1.13
N GLY A 369 32.46 -20.89 -1.94
CA GLY A 369 32.72 -21.87 -2.99
C GLY A 369 31.67 -21.80 -4.11
N PRO A 370 31.80 -22.61 -5.17
CA PRO A 370 30.75 -22.79 -6.17
C PRO A 370 29.50 -23.40 -5.53
N THR A 371 28.33 -23.05 -6.07
CA THR A 371 27.05 -23.64 -5.63
C THR A 371 27.04 -25.14 -5.93
N LEU A 372 26.90 -25.97 -4.89
CA LEU A 372 26.76 -27.43 -5.05
C LEU A 372 25.34 -27.82 -5.47
N TRP A 373 24.35 -27.12 -4.93
CA TRP A 373 22.93 -27.24 -5.25
C TRP A 373 22.20 -25.99 -4.76
N GLU A 374 21.03 -25.73 -5.34
CA GLU A 374 20.15 -24.61 -5.00
C GLU A 374 18.70 -25.12 -5.05
N ILE A 375 17.84 -24.60 -4.17
CA ILE A 375 16.40 -24.92 -4.14
C ILE A 375 15.65 -23.59 -4.27
N GLY A 376 15.06 -23.39 -5.44
CA GLY A 376 14.40 -22.14 -5.81
C GLY A 376 15.36 -21.04 -6.26
N VAL A 377 14.85 -19.81 -6.34
CA VAL A 377 15.55 -18.59 -6.74
C VAL A 377 15.42 -17.59 -5.59
N PRO A 378 16.50 -16.88 -5.18
CA PRO A 378 16.44 -15.91 -4.08
C PRO A 378 15.76 -14.58 -4.47
N ASP A 379 14.60 -14.62 -5.14
CA ASP A 379 13.82 -13.47 -5.61
C ASP A 379 12.84 -12.90 -4.57
N ARG A 380 12.78 -13.52 -3.38
CA ARG A 380 11.85 -13.26 -2.25
C ARG A 380 10.39 -13.58 -2.54
N THR A 381 10.09 -14.40 -3.56
CA THR A 381 8.77 -15.01 -3.75
C THR A 381 8.76 -16.47 -3.26
N ALA A 382 7.58 -17.04 -3.11
CA ALA A 382 7.38 -18.48 -2.94
C ALA A 382 6.70 -19.11 -4.17
N SER A 383 6.70 -18.40 -5.31
CA SER A 383 5.83 -18.68 -6.46
C SER A 383 6.26 -19.88 -7.30
N GLU A 384 7.52 -20.29 -7.17
CA GLU A 384 8.13 -21.45 -7.80
C GLU A 384 7.99 -22.75 -7.00
N PHE A 385 7.56 -22.65 -5.74
CA PHE A 385 7.41 -23.80 -4.84
C PHE A 385 6.05 -24.45 -4.99
N PHE A 386 5.91 -25.66 -4.45
CA PHE A 386 4.63 -26.36 -4.45
C PHE A 386 3.63 -25.66 -3.52
N ILE A 387 2.68 -24.96 -4.14
CA ILE A 387 1.51 -24.37 -3.48
C ILE A 387 0.32 -25.34 -3.71
N PRO A 388 -0.18 -26.02 -2.68
CA PRO A 388 -1.26 -27.00 -2.81
C PRO A 388 -2.58 -26.34 -3.19
N ASP A 389 -3.59 -27.13 -3.54
CA ASP A 389 -4.94 -26.60 -3.71
C ASP A 389 -5.56 -26.27 -2.34
N PRO A 390 -6.44 -25.24 -2.27
CA PRO A 390 -7.21 -24.96 -1.07
C PRO A 390 -8.16 -26.13 -0.76
N LYS A 391 -8.68 -26.18 0.47
CA LYS A 391 -9.82 -27.07 0.76
C LYS A 391 -11.02 -26.58 -0.06
N PRO A 392 -11.78 -27.45 -0.78
CA PRO A 392 -12.81 -26.99 -1.72
C PRO A 392 -13.83 -26.01 -1.12
N PHE A 393 -14.17 -26.19 0.17
CA PHE A 393 -15.10 -25.35 0.94
C PHE A 393 -14.48 -24.08 1.57
N LEU A 394 -13.22 -23.76 1.26
CA LEU A 394 -12.50 -22.53 1.68
C LEU A 394 -11.92 -21.75 0.48
N THR A 395 -12.14 -22.22 -0.75
CA THR A 395 -11.57 -21.67 -1.99
C THR A 395 -12.00 -20.22 -2.21
N ASN A 396 -11.05 -19.30 -2.37
CA ASN A 396 -11.35 -17.97 -2.88
C ASN A 396 -11.19 -17.98 -4.42
N LYS A 397 -12.31 -17.78 -5.14
CA LYS A 397 -12.39 -17.93 -6.60
C LYS A 397 -11.65 -16.82 -7.36
N LEU A 398 -11.19 -15.78 -6.67
CA LEU A 398 -10.29 -14.77 -7.23
C LEU A 398 -8.92 -15.37 -7.59
N TYR A 399 -8.40 -16.30 -6.79
CA TYR A 399 -7.01 -16.79 -6.93
C TYR A 399 -6.89 -18.11 -7.72
N THR A 400 -7.99 -18.77 -8.06
CA THR A 400 -7.99 -20.03 -8.83
C THR A 400 -7.38 -19.92 -10.22
N HIS A 401 -7.31 -18.70 -10.77
CA HIS A 401 -6.72 -18.41 -12.09
C HIS A 401 -5.48 -17.51 -12.02
N ILE A 402 -5.02 -17.15 -10.81
CA ILE A 402 -3.87 -16.29 -10.59
C ILE A 402 -2.79 -17.12 -9.89
N LEU A 403 -2.10 -17.98 -10.65
CA LEU A 403 -1.14 -18.95 -10.09
C LEU A 403 -0.03 -18.29 -9.25
N SER A 404 0.43 -17.09 -9.64
CA SER A 404 1.42 -16.30 -8.89
C SER A 404 0.97 -15.92 -7.48
N ASP A 405 -0.34 -15.89 -7.24
CA ASP A 405 -0.98 -15.41 -6.00
C ASP A 405 -1.78 -16.52 -5.32
N LYS A 406 -1.65 -17.78 -5.78
CA LYS A 406 -2.35 -18.95 -5.22
C LYS A 406 -2.11 -19.08 -3.71
N PHE A 407 -0.91 -18.72 -3.24
CA PHE A 407 -0.50 -18.74 -1.83
C PHE A 407 -1.36 -17.86 -0.91
N ARG A 408 -2.13 -16.90 -1.46
CA ARG A 408 -3.00 -16.00 -0.67
C ARG A 408 -4.24 -16.70 -0.10
N GLN A 409 -4.58 -17.90 -0.57
CA GLN A 409 -5.80 -18.58 -0.10
C GLN A 409 -5.68 -19.09 1.34
N TYR A 410 -6.77 -18.94 2.08
CA TYR A 410 -6.84 -19.32 3.49
C TYR A 410 -6.63 -20.83 3.70
N GLY A 411 -5.90 -21.20 4.76
CA GLY A 411 -5.71 -22.58 5.20
C GLY A 411 -4.74 -23.40 4.33
N LEU A 412 -3.95 -22.76 3.45
CA LEU A 412 -2.96 -23.46 2.64
C LEU A 412 -1.79 -24.01 3.47
N TRP A 413 -1.42 -23.35 4.57
CA TRP A 413 -0.39 -23.85 5.49
C TRP A 413 -0.82 -25.16 6.17
N ASP A 414 -2.09 -25.29 6.57
CA ASP A 414 -2.64 -26.51 7.17
C ASP A 414 -2.63 -27.71 6.20
N ARG A 415 -2.51 -27.49 4.88
CA ARG A 415 -2.38 -28.59 3.92
C ARG A 415 -1.07 -29.37 4.08
N TYR A 416 -0.04 -28.80 4.74
CA TYR A 416 1.23 -29.51 4.96
C TYR A 416 1.01 -30.79 5.76
N THR A 417 0.35 -30.71 6.92
CA THR A 417 0.13 -31.88 7.80
C THR A 417 -0.83 -32.91 7.18
N GLU A 418 -1.72 -32.49 6.29
CA GLU A 418 -2.62 -33.37 5.55
C GLU A 418 -1.93 -34.16 4.43
N LEU A 419 -0.97 -33.55 3.75
CA LEU A 419 -0.19 -34.19 2.68
C LEU A 419 0.99 -35.00 3.23
N TYR A 420 1.49 -34.64 4.41
CA TYR A 420 2.63 -35.25 5.09
C TYR A 420 2.25 -35.76 6.51
N PRO A 421 1.27 -36.68 6.64
CA PRO A 421 0.66 -37.01 7.94
C PRO A 421 1.52 -37.87 8.87
N HIS A 422 2.54 -38.55 8.35
CA HIS A 422 3.35 -39.52 9.11
C HIS A 422 4.83 -39.18 9.15
N HIS A 423 5.34 -38.53 8.10
CA HIS A 423 6.74 -38.15 7.92
C HIS A 423 6.79 -36.77 7.27
N ASP A 424 7.82 -35.99 7.57
CA ASP A 424 8.06 -34.71 6.92
C ASP A 424 8.54 -34.90 5.46
N LEU A 425 8.45 -33.83 4.68
CA LEU A 425 8.84 -33.78 3.28
C LEU A 425 10.32 -34.15 3.08
N VAL A 426 10.60 -35.04 2.12
CA VAL A 426 11.97 -35.47 1.76
C VAL A 426 12.31 -35.02 0.34
N TYR A 427 13.09 -33.94 0.23
CA TYR A 427 13.58 -33.42 -1.05
C TYR A 427 14.93 -34.07 -1.42
N ARG A 428 15.03 -34.64 -2.63
CA ARG A 428 16.25 -35.30 -3.14
C ARG A 428 16.91 -34.42 -4.21
N ILE A 429 18.08 -33.85 -3.88
CA ILE A 429 18.89 -33.06 -4.81
C ILE A 429 19.11 -33.83 -6.12
N GLY A 430 18.87 -33.18 -7.26
CA GLY A 430 19.02 -33.78 -8.59
C GLY A 430 17.88 -34.71 -9.04
N ASN A 431 16.84 -34.91 -8.22
CA ASN A 431 15.70 -35.76 -8.57
C ASN A 431 14.35 -35.06 -8.33
N SER A 432 14.19 -34.43 -7.16
CA SER A 432 13.02 -33.64 -6.78
C SER A 432 12.94 -32.30 -7.54
N LYS A 433 11.73 -31.76 -7.68
CA LYS A 433 11.41 -30.52 -8.40
C LYS A 433 10.78 -29.51 -7.44
N CYS A 434 11.29 -28.28 -7.36
CA CYS A 434 10.81 -27.25 -6.42
C CYS A 434 9.29 -27.03 -6.48
N HIS A 435 8.72 -26.98 -7.68
CA HIS A 435 7.29 -26.72 -7.92
C HIS A 435 6.35 -27.92 -7.64
N GLN A 436 6.89 -29.07 -7.22
CA GLN A 436 6.11 -30.29 -6.91
C GLN A 436 6.45 -30.82 -5.51
N ASP A 437 7.74 -30.85 -5.20
CA ASP A 437 8.30 -31.59 -4.07
C ASP A 437 8.89 -30.68 -2.98
N TRP A 438 8.79 -29.35 -3.09
CA TRP A 438 9.16 -28.42 -2.02
C TRP A 438 7.96 -27.57 -1.63
N PHE A 439 7.41 -27.81 -0.46
CA PHE A 439 6.18 -27.16 -0.02
C PHE A 439 6.44 -25.69 0.36
N PHE A 440 5.58 -24.77 -0.10
CA PHE A 440 5.83 -23.33 0.00
C PHE A 440 5.94 -22.76 1.43
N ALA A 441 5.37 -23.44 2.43
CA ALA A 441 5.38 -23.02 3.84
C ALA A 441 5.43 -24.22 4.81
N HIS A 442 6.62 -24.52 5.34
CA HIS A 442 6.77 -25.59 6.34
C HIS A 442 6.27 -25.13 7.72
N VAL A 443 5.27 -25.83 8.25
CA VAL A 443 4.71 -25.60 9.60
C VAL A 443 4.93 -26.84 10.49
N PRO A 444 5.03 -26.67 11.82
CA PRO A 444 5.03 -27.80 12.74
C PRO A 444 3.79 -28.69 12.56
N ARG A 445 3.97 -30.00 12.79
CA ARG A 445 2.88 -30.99 12.82
C ARG A 445 2.11 -30.96 14.14
#